data_AF-A0A5W3F4I5-F1
#
_entry.id   AF-A0A5W3F4I5-F1
#
_cell.length_a   1.000
_cell.length_b   1.000
_cell.length_c   1.000
_cell.angle_alpha   90.00
_cell.angle_beta   90.00
_cell.angle_gamma   90.00
#
_symmetry.space_group_name_H-M   'P 1'
#
loop_
_entity.id
_entity.type
_entity.pdbx_description
1 polymer ?
#
loop_
_entity_poly.entity_id
_entity_poly.type
_entity_poly.pdbx_seq_one_letter_code
_entity_poly.pdbx_strand_id
1 'polypeptide(L)'
;MDKLLNKKIKVKQSNELTEAAYYLSLKAKRVLWLCLMQTYFTASVSEDDDEMAVLGDSTFKVKVADYEQIFQVSRNQAIKDVKEGVFELSRSAVIFYPKEGSFDCVARPWLTEAGSRSARGIWEIEFNHKLLRYIYGLTNQFTTYSLRDCGSLRNPRTIRLYESLAQFKSSGLWVTTHAWLNDRFLLPESQQKNLAELKRSFLDPALKQINEKTPLLAKYSIDDSGKFLFSIIDKQNPV
;
A
#
# COMPACT_ATOMS: atom_id res chain seq x y z
N MET A 1 4.88 15.79 20.76
CA MET A 1 5.12 15.75 19.29
C MET A 1 6.01 14.56 18.90
N ASP A 2 6.95 14.11 19.75
CA ASP A 2 7.53 12.74 19.69
C ASP A 2 6.51 11.58 19.80
N LYS A 3 5.30 11.89 20.27
CA LYS A 3 4.24 10.91 20.53
C LYS A 3 3.62 10.30 19.26
N LEU A 4 3.73 10.93 18.09
CA LEU A 4 3.13 10.42 16.84
C LEU A 4 3.97 9.32 16.18
N LEU A 5 5.30 9.46 16.19
CA LEU A 5 6.25 8.44 15.71
C LEU A 5 6.41 7.26 16.68
N ASN A 6 6.28 7.50 17.99
CA ASN A 6 6.29 6.44 19.00
C ASN A 6 5.00 5.61 19.04
N LYS A 7 3.89 6.13 18.50
CA LYS A 7 2.68 5.32 18.27
C LYS A 7 2.90 4.51 17.00
N LYS A 8 2.70 3.19 17.05
CA LYS A 8 2.64 2.34 15.85
C LYS A 8 1.49 2.84 14.96
N ILE A 9 1.76 3.75 14.03
CA ILE A 9 0.77 4.26 13.09
C ILE A 9 0.37 3.08 12.19
N LYS A 10 -0.87 2.63 12.35
CA LYS A 10 -1.43 1.57 11.51
C LYS A 10 -1.99 2.22 10.26
N VAL A 11 -1.65 1.65 9.10
CA VAL A 11 -2.29 1.91 7.83
C VAL A 11 -3.28 0.79 7.58
N LYS A 12 -4.50 1.15 7.15
CA LYS A 12 -5.55 0.26 6.68
C LYS A 12 -5.84 0.60 5.22
N GLN A 13 -5.96 -0.44 4.41
CA GLN A 13 -6.46 -0.36 3.05
C GLN A 13 -7.28 -1.61 2.74
N SER A 14 -8.28 -1.50 1.88
CA SER A 14 -9.09 -2.65 1.48
C SER A 14 -8.22 -3.76 0.87
N ASN A 15 -8.63 -5.02 1.04
CA ASN A 15 -7.96 -6.15 0.42
C ASN A 15 -7.93 -6.01 -1.11
N GLU A 16 -8.99 -5.47 -1.69
CA GLU A 16 -9.08 -5.18 -3.12
C GLU A 16 -7.99 -4.20 -3.58
N LEU A 17 -7.65 -3.19 -2.77
CA LEU A 17 -6.53 -2.30 -3.05
C LEU A 17 -5.18 -2.99 -2.83
N THR A 18 -5.07 -3.87 -1.84
CA THR A 18 -3.86 -4.70 -1.65
C THR A 18 -3.62 -5.61 -2.85
N GLU A 19 -4.66 -6.20 -3.43
CA GLU A 19 -4.57 -7.15 -4.55
C GLU A 19 -4.59 -6.49 -5.95
N ALA A 20 -4.90 -5.20 -6.04
CA ALA A 20 -4.95 -4.49 -7.32
C ALA A 20 -3.57 -4.39 -8.00
N ALA A 21 -3.54 -4.30 -9.32
CA ALA A 21 -2.31 -4.09 -10.07
C ALA A 21 -1.94 -2.61 -10.14
N TYR A 22 -0.77 -2.25 -9.62
CA TYR A 22 -0.17 -0.93 -9.75
C TYR A 22 1.30 -0.95 -9.34
N TYR A 23 2.03 0.07 -9.78
CA TYR A 23 3.35 0.41 -9.29
C TYR A 23 3.34 1.86 -8.82
N LEU A 24 3.90 2.09 -7.63
CA LEU A 24 4.21 3.42 -7.12
C LEU A 24 5.63 3.36 -6.56
N SER A 25 6.46 4.32 -6.92
CA SER A 25 7.78 4.50 -6.34
C SER A 25 7.67 4.76 -4.82
N LEU A 26 8.78 4.62 -4.09
CA LEU A 26 8.78 4.78 -2.64
C LEU A 26 8.25 6.16 -2.22
N LYS A 27 8.63 7.23 -2.94
CA LYS A 27 8.14 8.59 -2.70
C LYS A 27 6.63 8.72 -2.94
N ALA A 28 6.10 8.15 -4.02
CA ALA A 28 4.67 8.19 -4.32
C ALA A 28 3.86 7.36 -3.31
N LYS A 29 4.37 6.20 -2.91
CA LYS A 29 3.77 5.35 -1.87
C LYS A 29 3.77 6.06 -0.50
N ARG A 30 4.83 6.79 -0.16
CA ARG A 30 4.90 7.61 1.05
C ARG A 30 3.89 8.76 1.05
N VAL A 31 3.71 9.43 -0.09
CA VAL A 31 2.64 10.43 -0.27
C VAL A 31 1.27 9.77 -0.07
N LEU A 32 1.02 8.62 -0.70
CA LEU A 32 -0.22 7.85 -0.50
C LEU A 32 -0.46 7.53 0.98
N TRP A 33 0.55 7.07 1.72
CA TRP A 33 0.40 6.79 3.15
C TRP A 33 0.04 8.03 3.98
N LEU A 34 0.60 9.20 3.67
CA LEU A 34 0.21 10.45 4.36
C LEU A 34 -1.26 10.80 4.12
N CYS A 35 -1.80 10.48 2.93
CA CYS A 35 -3.23 10.62 2.64
C CYS A 35 -4.05 9.56 3.41
N LEU A 36 -3.66 8.29 3.35
CA LEU A 36 -4.33 7.21 4.09
C LEU A 36 -4.34 7.45 5.62
N MET A 37 -3.36 8.16 6.16
CA MET A 37 -3.34 8.53 7.58
C MET A 37 -4.43 9.51 7.98
N GLN A 38 -4.90 10.35 7.05
CA GLN A 38 -5.94 11.35 7.32
C GLN A 38 -7.34 10.73 7.39
N THR A 39 -7.54 9.56 6.79
CA THR A 39 -8.82 8.84 6.84
C THR A 39 -9.15 8.34 8.25
N TYR A 40 -8.13 8.02 9.06
CA TYR A 40 -8.33 7.56 10.44
C TYR A 40 -8.85 8.63 11.39
N PHE A 41 -8.68 9.91 11.04
CA PHE A 41 -9.15 11.04 11.86
C PHE A 41 -10.51 11.58 11.41
N THR A 42 -10.97 11.15 10.23
CA THR A 42 -12.27 11.53 9.64
C THR A 42 -13.31 10.42 9.76
N ALA A 43 -12.88 9.19 10.03
CA ALA A 43 -13.75 8.10 10.48
C ALA A 43 -14.13 8.27 11.97
N SER A 44 -14.75 9.39 12.33
CA SER A 44 -15.64 9.43 13.49
C SER A 44 -16.93 8.73 13.08
N VAL A 45 -17.10 7.50 13.55
CA VAL A 45 -18.32 6.72 13.40
C VAL A 45 -19.43 7.47 14.14
N SER A 46 -20.44 7.94 13.41
CA SER A 46 -21.77 8.13 13.99
C SER A 46 -22.24 6.73 14.38
N GLU A 47 -22.42 6.49 15.68
CA GLU A 47 -22.91 5.21 16.22
C GLU A 47 -24.41 5.00 15.99
N ASP A 48 -25.08 5.93 15.28
CA ASP A 48 -26.51 5.85 15.02
C ASP A 48 -26.79 5.28 13.64
N ASP A 49 -27.64 4.26 13.66
CA ASP A 49 -28.13 3.43 12.57
C ASP A 49 -28.70 4.22 11.36
N ASP A 50 -28.60 3.61 10.18
CA ASP A 50 -29.38 3.88 8.95
C ASP A 50 -29.05 5.08 8.03
N GLU A 51 -27.93 5.80 8.19
CA GLU A 51 -27.51 6.81 7.20
C GLU A 51 -26.30 6.38 6.35
N MET A 52 -26.46 6.55 5.03
CA MET A 52 -25.41 6.47 3.98
C MET A 52 -24.04 6.80 4.55
N ALA A 53 -23.11 5.83 4.55
CA ALA A 53 -21.73 6.08 4.93
C ALA A 53 -21.22 7.29 4.13
N VAL A 54 -21.07 8.43 4.81
CA VAL A 54 -20.63 9.67 4.19
C VAL A 54 -19.26 9.36 3.61
N LEU A 55 -19.16 9.34 2.28
CA LEU A 55 -17.88 9.22 1.61
C LEU A 55 -17.01 10.35 2.17
N GLY A 56 -15.92 9.99 2.85
CA GLY A 56 -14.99 10.97 3.40
C GLY A 56 -14.49 11.92 2.30
N ASP A 57 -14.01 13.09 2.71
CA ASP A 57 -13.49 14.11 1.79
C ASP A 57 -12.56 13.49 0.73
N SER A 58 -12.79 13.80 -0.55
CA SER A 58 -11.91 13.36 -1.63
C SER A 58 -10.58 14.12 -1.62
N THR A 59 -10.50 15.24 -0.88
CA THR A 59 -9.34 16.11 -0.81
C THR A 59 -8.46 15.79 0.40
N PHE A 60 -7.17 15.58 0.14
CA PHE A 60 -6.16 15.28 1.15
C PHE A 60 -5.07 16.34 1.16
N LYS A 61 -4.50 16.61 2.33
CA LYS A 61 -3.44 17.62 2.50
C LYS A 61 -2.12 16.97 2.86
N VAL A 62 -1.12 17.11 2.01
CA VAL A 62 0.23 16.57 2.22
C VAL A 62 1.18 17.71 2.55
N LYS A 63 1.60 17.79 3.82
CA LYS A 63 2.59 18.78 4.25
C LYS A 63 4.00 18.22 4.06
N VAL A 64 4.88 19.02 3.46
CA VAL A 64 6.30 18.68 3.33
C VAL A 64 6.94 18.41 4.70
N ALA A 65 6.54 19.16 5.73
CA ALA A 65 7.04 18.98 7.10
C ALA A 65 6.65 17.61 7.68
N ASP A 66 5.43 17.12 7.41
CA ASP A 66 5.00 15.80 7.88
C ASP A 66 5.81 14.69 7.19
N TYR A 67 6.08 14.83 5.89
CA TYR A 67 6.94 13.91 5.15
C TYR A 67 8.38 13.88 5.70
N GLU A 68 8.96 15.06 5.95
CA GLU A 68 10.29 15.24 6.54
C GLU A 68 10.39 14.50 7.88
N GLN A 69 9.44 14.75 8.78
CA GLN A 69 9.41 14.18 10.12
C GLN A 69 9.13 12.67 10.10
N ILE A 70 8.13 12.21 9.34
CA ILE A 70 7.71 10.80 9.37
C ILE A 70 8.76 9.91 8.72
N PHE A 71 9.36 10.33 7.61
CA PHE A 71 10.30 9.52 6.84
C PHE A 71 11.78 9.85 7.11
N GLN A 72 12.05 10.79 8.02
CA GLN A 72 13.39 11.15 8.50
C GLN A 72 14.34 11.46 7.35
N VAL A 73 13.89 12.34 6.44
CA VAL A 73 14.68 12.85 5.31
C VAL A 73 14.97 14.34 5.50
N SER A 74 15.95 14.90 4.79
CA SER A 74 16.17 16.35 4.82
C SER A 74 14.99 17.11 4.21
N ARG A 75 14.77 18.35 4.65
CA ARG A 75 13.75 19.25 4.08
C ARG A 75 13.82 19.36 2.55
N ASN A 76 15.02 19.51 2.00
CA ASN A 76 15.21 19.62 0.54
C ASN A 76 14.79 18.32 -0.18
N GLN A 77 15.11 17.16 0.40
CA GLN A 77 14.65 15.88 -0.13
C GLN A 77 13.14 15.73 -0.01
N ALA A 78 12.54 16.10 1.13
CA ALA A 78 11.09 16.05 1.33
C ALA A 78 10.34 16.92 0.31
N ILE A 79 10.83 18.13 0.01
CA ILE A 79 10.25 19.01 -1.01
C ILE A 79 10.22 18.31 -2.37
N LYS A 80 11.35 17.71 -2.77
CA LYS A 80 11.50 17.02 -4.05
C LYS A 80 10.63 15.77 -4.11
N ASP A 81 10.70 14.93 -3.09
CA ASP A 81 9.96 13.67 -2.99
C ASP A 81 8.45 13.88 -3.03
N VAL A 82 7.93 14.83 -2.25
CA VAL A 82 6.47 15.10 -2.24
C VAL A 82 6.03 15.58 -3.61
N LYS A 83 6.74 16.54 -4.21
CA LYS A 83 6.42 17.03 -5.56
C LYS A 83 6.38 15.89 -6.57
N GLU A 84 7.45 15.09 -6.63
CA GLU A 84 7.55 13.99 -7.58
C GLU A 84 6.52 12.88 -7.30
N GLY A 85 6.26 12.56 -6.03
CA GLY A 85 5.28 11.55 -5.62
C GLY A 85 3.84 11.94 -5.97
N VAL A 86 3.47 13.21 -5.77
CA VAL A 86 2.16 13.75 -6.19
C VAL A 86 1.99 13.66 -7.70
N PHE A 87 2.99 14.09 -8.47
CA PHE A 87 2.93 14.02 -9.94
C PHE A 87 2.93 12.58 -10.46
N GLU A 88 3.57 11.65 -9.78
CA GLU A 88 3.50 10.23 -10.12
C GLU A 88 2.09 9.67 -9.87
N LEU A 89 1.49 9.94 -8.71
CA LEU A 89 0.10 9.57 -8.41
C LEU A 89 -0.86 10.14 -9.46
N SER A 90 -0.69 11.40 -9.85
CA SER A 90 -1.57 12.06 -10.84
C SER A 90 -1.57 11.42 -12.23
N ARG A 91 -0.46 10.77 -12.60
CA ARG A 91 -0.27 10.13 -13.91
C ARG A 91 -0.43 8.61 -13.86
N SER A 92 -0.71 8.07 -12.68
CA SER A 92 -0.80 6.63 -12.43
C SER A 92 -2.25 6.22 -12.20
N ALA A 93 -2.54 4.96 -12.50
CA ALA A 93 -3.81 4.33 -12.21
C ALA A 93 -3.59 3.03 -11.42
N VAL A 94 -4.65 2.60 -10.75
CA VAL A 94 -4.75 1.29 -10.12
C VAL A 94 -5.74 0.45 -10.92
N ILE A 95 -5.36 -0.80 -11.23
CA ILE A 95 -6.18 -1.72 -12.01
C ILE A 95 -6.75 -2.77 -11.06
N PHE A 96 -8.07 -2.78 -10.92
CA PHE A 96 -8.81 -3.78 -10.17
C PHE A 96 -9.24 -4.93 -11.07
N TYR A 97 -9.43 -6.10 -10.48
CA TYR A 97 -9.92 -7.30 -11.15
C TYR A 97 -11.11 -7.82 -10.35
N PRO A 98 -12.32 -7.32 -10.63
CA PRO A 98 -13.52 -7.75 -9.94
C PRO A 98 -13.76 -9.25 -10.11
N LYS A 99 -14.23 -9.92 -9.05
CA LYS A 99 -14.64 -11.34 -9.12
C LYS A 99 -16.03 -11.51 -9.74
N GLU A 100 -16.82 -10.44 -9.72
CA GLU A 100 -18.20 -10.40 -10.17
C GLU A 100 -18.43 -9.17 -11.05
N GLY A 101 -19.42 -9.24 -11.93
CA GLY A 101 -19.77 -8.19 -12.87
C GLY A 101 -19.28 -8.46 -14.29
N SER A 102 -19.41 -7.44 -15.15
CA SER A 102 -19.21 -7.58 -16.61
C SER A 102 -17.79 -7.28 -17.10
N PHE A 103 -16.87 -6.89 -16.21
CA PHE A 103 -15.53 -6.45 -16.59
C PHE A 103 -14.47 -7.36 -15.98
N ASP A 104 -13.56 -7.87 -16.81
CA ASP A 104 -12.40 -8.66 -16.35
C ASP A 104 -11.41 -7.80 -15.54
N CYS A 105 -11.28 -6.52 -15.90
CA CYS A 105 -10.50 -5.55 -15.14
C CYS A 105 -11.06 -4.13 -15.29
N VAL A 106 -10.75 -3.27 -14.31
CA VAL A 106 -11.16 -1.86 -14.30
C VAL A 106 -9.99 -1.00 -13.84
N ALA A 107 -9.48 -0.16 -14.74
CA ALA A 107 -8.45 0.84 -14.43
C ALA A 107 -9.10 2.10 -13.83
N ARG A 108 -8.51 2.63 -12.76
CA ARG A 108 -8.95 3.85 -12.08
C ARG A 108 -7.75 4.76 -11.80
N PRO A 109 -7.71 5.99 -12.34
CA PRO A 109 -6.70 6.97 -11.94
C PRO A 109 -6.71 7.18 -10.43
N TRP A 110 -5.54 7.35 -9.82
CA TRP A 110 -5.46 7.62 -8.39
C TRP A 110 -6.13 8.93 -8.01
N LEU A 111 -5.86 9.97 -8.80
CA LEU A 111 -6.26 11.35 -8.53
C LEU A 111 -7.22 11.86 -9.60
N THR A 112 -8.18 12.70 -9.19
CA THR A 112 -8.95 13.57 -10.08
C THR A 112 -8.21 14.89 -10.28
N GLU A 113 -7.56 15.40 -9.23
CA GLU A 113 -6.75 16.62 -9.29
C GLU A 113 -5.48 16.49 -8.44
N ALA A 114 -4.37 16.99 -8.97
CA ALA A 114 -3.13 17.20 -8.23
C ALA A 114 -2.92 18.70 -8.03
N GLY A 115 -3.44 19.22 -6.91
CA GLY A 115 -3.38 20.63 -6.58
C GLY A 115 -1.95 21.14 -6.39
N SER A 116 -1.77 22.44 -6.56
CA SER A 116 -0.45 23.08 -6.46
C SER A 116 0.00 23.28 -5.01
N ARG A 117 1.32 23.33 -4.79
CA ARG A 117 1.89 23.61 -3.47
C ARG A 117 1.62 25.04 -3.05
N SER A 118 0.91 25.24 -1.95
CA SER A 118 0.77 26.55 -1.31
C SER A 118 2.12 27.10 -0.81
N ALA A 119 2.20 28.40 -0.56
CA ALA A 119 3.39 29.05 0.04
C ALA A 119 3.82 28.41 1.38
N ARG A 120 2.91 27.75 2.09
CA ARG A 120 3.16 27.05 3.37
C ARG A 120 3.71 25.63 3.20
N GLY A 121 4.00 25.19 1.98
CA GLY A 121 4.54 23.85 1.72
C GLY A 121 3.52 22.72 1.86
N ILE A 122 2.24 23.03 1.63
CA ILE A 122 1.13 22.08 1.68
C ILE A 122 0.65 21.82 0.25
N TRP A 123 0.56 20.56 -0.13
CA TRP A 123 -0.06 20.09 -1.35
C TRP A 123 -1.49 19.64 -1.05
N GLU A 124 -2.45 20.11 -1.84
CA GLU A 124 -3.83 19.61 -1.80
C GLU A 124 -4.01 18.65 -2.97
N ILE A 125 -4.59 17.48 -2.72
CA ILE A 125 -4.65 16.40 -3.68
C ILE A 125 -6.05 15.81 -3.62
N GLU A 126 -6.74 15.73 -4.75
CA GLU A 126 -8.06 15.15 -4.83
C GLU A 126 -7.98 13.71 -5.37
N PHE A 127 -8.39 12.74 -4.56
CA PHE A 127 -8.50 11.35 -4.97
C PHE A 127 -9.73 11.13 -5.83
N ASN A 128 -9.60 10.21 -6.78
CA ASN A 128 -10.75 9.74 -7.52
C ASN A 128 -11.82 9.18 -6.58
N HIS A 129 -13.02 9.75 -6.64
CA HIS A 129 -14.17 9.35 -5.79
C HIS A 129 -14.48 7.85 -5.85
N LYS A 130 -14.20 7.19 -6.98
CA LYS A 130 -14.36 5.74 -7.14
C LYS A 130 -13.36 4.91 -6.32
N LEU A 131 -12.29 5.52 -5.81
CA LEU A 131 -11.28 4.87 -4.96
C LEU A 131 -11.54 5.03 -3.46
N LEU A 132 -12.35 6.02 -3.05
CA LEU A 132 -12.53 6.36 -1.64
C LEU A 132 -13.02 5.18 -0.82
N ARG A 133 -13.94 4.36 -1.35
CA ARG A 133 -14.43 3.15 -0.67
C ARG A 133 -13.32 2.16 -0.28
N TYR A 134 -12.25 2.10 -1.07
CA TYR A 134 -11.12 1.20 -0.86
C TYR A 134 -10.08 1.74 0.14
N ILE A 135 -10.17 3.04 0.43
CA ILE A 135 -9.24 3.81 1.25
C ILE A 135 -9.83 4.13 2.63
N TYR A 136 -11.13 4.42 2.70
CA TYR A 136 -11.80 4.90 3.92
C TYR A 136 -12.31 3.83 4.87
N GLY A 137 -12.35 2.56 4.49
CA GLY A 137 -12.93 1.56 5.38
C GLY A 137 -14.30 1.01 4.95
N LEU A 138 -14.81 1.37 3.76
CA LEU A 138 -16.18 1.06 3.34
C LEU A 138 -16.36 -0.35 2.72
N THR A 139 -15.38 -1.23 2.90
CA THR A 139 -15.45 -2.64 2.44
C THR A 139 -15.37 -3.57 3.64
N ASN A 140 -15.81 -4.82 3.54
CA ASN A 140 -15.85 -5.70 4.72
C ASN A 140 -14.49 -6.30 5.11
N GLN A 141 -13.45 -6.13 4.29
CA GLN A 141 -12.14 -6.78 4.50
C GLN A 141 -10.97 -5.80 4.30
N PHE A 142 -10.15 -5.65 5.34
CA PHE A 142 -9.01 -4.73 5.36
C PHE A 142 -7.69 -5.42 5.64
N THR A 143 -6.68 -4.99 4.90
CA THR A 143 -5.29 -5.24 5.21
C THR A 143 -4.81 -4.16 6.17
N THR A 144 -4.27 -4.56 7.32
CA THR A 144 -3.70 -3.62 8.30
C THR A 144 -2.22 -3.92 8.55
N TYR A 145 -1.40 -2.90 8.39
CA TYR A 145 0.05 -2.96 8.58
C TYR A 145 0.60 -1.68 9.22
N SER A 146 1.82 -1.73 9.75
CA SER A 146 2.47 -0.60 10.42
C SER A 146 3.24 0.25 9.41
N LEU A 147 3.01 1.57 9.41
CA LEU A 147 3.76 2.50 8.56
C LEU A 147 5.27 2.44 8.85
N ARG A 148 5.63 2.22 10.11
CA ARG A 148 7.03 2.06 10.53
C ARG A 148 7.67 0.85 9.85
N ASP A 149 6.93 -0.26 9.75
CA ASP A 149 7.42 -1.50 9.17
C ASP A 149 7.62 -1.29 7.66
N CYS A 150 6.64 -0.70 6.98
CA CYS A 150 6.78 -0.36 5.56
C CYS A 150 7.88 0.67 5.30
N GLY A 151 8.08 1.65 6.19
CA GLY A 151 9.15 2.64 6.10
C GLY A 151 10.56 2.05 6.19
N SER A 152 10.70 0.89 6.83
CA SER A 152 11.97 0.14 6.91
C SER A 152 12.33 -0.59 5.60
N LEU A 153 11.33 -0.81 4.74
CA LEU A 153 11.46 -1.43 3.44
C LEU A 153 11.62 -0.33 2.38
N ARG A 154 12.67 -0.40 1.56
CA ARG A 154 12.98 0.66 0.57
C ARG A 154 12.53 0.32 -0.85
N ASN A 155 12.36 -0.96 -1.16
CA ASN A 155 11.93 -1.40 -2.48
C ASN A 155 10.38 -1.43 -2.55
N PRO A 156 9.75 -0.71 -3.50
CA PRO A 156 8.29 -0.68 -3.60
C PRO A 156 7.62 -2.03 -3.80
N ARG A 157 8.23 -2.95 -4.55
CA ARG A 157 7.68 -4.31 -4.74
C ARG A 157 7.83 -5.14 -3.47
N THR A 158 8.90 -4.97 -2.70
CA THR A 158 9.04 -5.59 -1.37
C THR A 158 7.97 -5.08 -0.41
N ILE A 159 7.63 -3.79 -0.48
CA ILE A 159 6.49 -3.23 0.28
C ILE A 159 5.18 -3.90 -0.15
N ARG A 160 4.90 -4.01 -1.45
CA ARG A 160 3.69 -4.71 -1.96
C ARG A 160 3.63 -6.17 -1.50
N LEU A 161 4.77 -6.87 -1.49
CA LEU A 161 4.87 -8.23 -0.96
C LEU A 161 4.53 -8.27 0.54
N TYR A 162 5.09 -7.36 1.34
CA TYR A 162 4.79 -7.27 2.76
C TYR A 162 3.30 -6.95 3.03
N GLU A 163 2.71 -6.03 2.28
CA GLU A 163 1.27 -5.72 2.35
C GLU A 163 0.42 -6.96 2.08
N SER A 164 0.79 -7.74 1.06
CA SER A 164 0.09 -8.98 0.71
C SER A 164 0.25 -10.03 1.82
N LEU A 165 1.44 -10.22 2.38
CA LEU A 165 1.65 -11.14 3.52
C LEU A 165 0.85 -10.69 4.76
N ALA A 166 0.79 -9.38 5.01
CA ALA A 166 0.03 -8.82 6.13
C ALA A 166 -1.48 -9.06 6.02
N GLN A 167 -2.01 -9.21 4.80
CA GLN A 167 -3.41 -9.56 4.55
C GLN A 167 -3.74 -10.97 5.06
N PHE A 168 -2.79 -11.91 4.93
CA PHE A 168 -2.96 -13.32 5.29
C PHE A 168 -2.28 -13.71 6.61
N LYS A 169 -1.83 -12.74 7.41
CA LYS A 169 -1.11 -13.02 8.67
C LYS A 169 -1.95 -13.75 9.71
N SER A 170 -3.29 -13.65 9.64
CA SER A 170 -4.21 -14.36 10.53
C SER A 170 -4.41 -15.82 10.13
N SER A 171 -4.45 -16.12 8.82
CA SER A 171 -4.55 -17.50 8.32
C SER A 171 -3.20 -18.22 8.32
N GLY A 172 -2.09 -17.48 8.32
CA GLY A 172 -0.74 -18.02 8.27
C GLY A 172 -0.33 -18.60 6.92
N LEU A 173 -1.21 -18.56 5.91
CA LEU A 173 -0.98 -19.09 4.58
C LEU A 173 -1.57 -18.17 3.52
N TRP A 174 -0.73 -17.83 2.54
CA TRP A 174 -1.13 -17.16 1.30
C TRP A 174 -0.74 -18.01 0.09
N VAL A 175 -1.72 -18.39 -0.71
CA VAL A 175 -1.54 -19.17 -1.94
C VAL A 175 -1.71 -18.26 -3.14
N THR A 176 -0.73 -18.24 -4.04
CA THR A 176 -0.75 -17.42 -5.26
C THR A 176 0.01 -18.09 -6.40
N THR A 177 0.15 -17.43 -7.54
CA THR A 177 0.89 -17.93 -8.71
C THR A 177 1.92 -16.93 -9.20
N HIS A 178 2.89 -17.39 -9.99
CA HIS A 178 3.85 -16.50 -10.66
C HIS A 178 3.14 -15.48 -11.55
N ALA A 179 2.14 -15.92 -12.32
CA ALA A 179 1.33 -15.05 -13.17
C ALA A 179 0.62 -13.94 -12.35
N TRP A 180 0.02 -14.31 -11.21
CA TRP A 180 -0.62 -13.33 -10.34
C TRP A 180 0.39 -12.30 -9.81
N LEU A 181 1.57 -12.73 -9.36
CA LEU A 181 2.62 -11.82 -8.89
C LEU A 181 3.11 -10.90 -10.01
N ASN A 182 3.30 -11.44 -11.22
CA ASN A 182 3.69 -10.68 -12.40
C ASN A 182 2.73 -9.52 -12.67
N ASP A 183 1.44 -9.84 -12.74
CA ASP A 183 0.39 -8.88 -13.06
C ASP A 183 0.22 -7.85 -11.93
N ARG A 184 0.06 -8.31 -10.68
CA ARG A 184 -0.30 -7.41 -9.57
C ARG A 184 0.84 -6.52 -9.12
N PHE A 185 2.10 -6.98 -9.24
CA PHE A 185 3.27 -6.20 -8.82
C PHE A 185 3.99 -5.55 -10.00
N LEU A 186 3.44 -5.68 -11.22
CA LEU A 186 4.01 -5.17 -12.48
C LEU A 186 5.50 -5.51 -12.56
N LEU A 187 5.82 -6.81 -12.48
CA LEU A 187 7.21 -7.27 -12.43
C LEU A 187 7.94 -6.96 -13.76
N PRO A 188 9.26 -6.72 -13.75
CA PRO A 188 10.03 -6.55 -14.99
C PRO A 188 9.99 -7.82 -15.85
N GLU A 189 10.09 -7.66 -17.17
CA GLU A 189 9.99 -8.76 -18.13
C GLU A 189 10.95 -9.93 -17.83
N SER A 190 12.16 -9.64 -17.34
CA SER A 190 13.14 -10.65 -16.94
C SER A 190 12.61 -11.58 -15.83
N GLN A 191 11.89 -11.03 -14.85
CA GLN A 191 11.29 -11.78 -13.75
C GLN A 191 9.98 -12.46 -14.17
N GLN A 192 9.28 -11.91 -15.16
CA GLN A 192 8.06 -12.53 -15.69
C GLN A 192 8.35 -13.83 -16.43
N LYS A 193 9.42 -13.86 -17.23
CA LYS A 193 9.78 -15.02 -18.08
C LYS A 193 10.67 -16.03 -17.37
N ASN A 194 11.37 -15.64 -16.30
CA ASN A 194 12.34 -16.49 -15.63
C ASN A 194 12.08 -16.57 -14.12
N LEU A 195 11.61 -17.74 -13.70
CA LEU A 195 11.31 -18.04 -12.30
C LEU A 195 12.56 -17.99 -11.41
N ALA A 196 13.72 -18.46 -11.88
CA ALA A 196 14.95 -18.40 -11.11
C ALA A 196 15.40 -16.95 -10.89
N GLU A 197 15.21 -16.09 -11.91
CA GLU A 197 15.47 -14.65 -11.80
C GLU A 197 14.52 -13.97 -10.82
N LEU A 198 13.21 -14.29 -10.87
CA LEU A 198 12.23 -13.82 -9.90
C LEU A 198 12.65 -14.14 -8.46
N LYS A 199 13.05 -15.39 -8.20
CA LYS A 199 13.46 -15.83 -6.87
C LYS A 199 14.68 -15.05 -6.38
N ARG A 200 15.76 -15.09 -7.16
CA ARG A 200 17.07 -14.50 -6.79
C ARG A 200 17.04 -12.98 -6.67
N SER A 201 16.36 -12.29 -7.59
CA SER A 201 16.40 -10.82 -7.67
C SER A 201 15.27 -10.13 -6.92
N PHE A 202 14.17 -10.84 -6.62
CA PHE A 202 13.02 -10.26 -5.94
C PHE A 202 12.59 -11.04 -4.68
N LEU A 203 12.11 -12.28 -4.79
CA LEU A 203 11.46 -12.95 -3.65
C LEU A 203 12.41 -13.21 -2.48
N ASP A 204 13.56 -13.82 -2.74
CA ASP A 204 14.53 -14.18 -1.71
C ASP A 204 15.09 -12.93 -0.98
N PRO A 205 15.56 -11.87 -1.69
CA PRO A 205 16.00 -10.65 -1.02
C PRO A 205 14.85 -9.88 -0.35
N ALA A 206 13.64 -9.90 -0.90
CA ALA A 206 12.48 -9.25 -0.29
C ALA A 206 12.08 -9.92 1.02
N LEU A 207 11.97 -11.26 1.04
CA LEU A 207 11.63 -12.02 2.24
C LEU A 207 12.69 -11.91 3.32
N LYS A 208 13.98 -11.91 2.95
CA LYS A 208 15.06 -11.63 3.89
C LYS A 208 14.86 -10.29 4.60
N GLN A 209 14.63 -9.22 3.83
CA GLN A 209 14.38 -7.88 4.41
C GLN A 209 13.12 -7.84 5.28
N ILE A 210 12.04 -8.50 4.86
CA ILE A 210 10.78 -8.56 5.61
C ILE A 210 11.01 -9.25 6.96
N ASN A 211 11.68 -10.41 6.96
CA ASN A 211 11.93 -11.21 8.16
C ASN A 211 12.85 -10.50 9.17
N GLU A 212 13.81 -9.72 8.68
CA GLU A 212 14.76 -8.95 9.48
C GLU A 212 14.14 -7.67 10.05
N LYS A 213 13.35 -6.94 9.26
CA LYS A 213 12.94 -5.56 9.58
C LYS A 213 11.49 -5.40 10.01
N THR A 214 10.70 -6.46 9.92
CA THR A 214 9.27 -6.42 10.26
C THR A 214 8.90 -7.51 11.28
N PRO A 215 7.71 -7.41 11.89
CA PRO A 215 7.18 -8.45 12.76
C PRO A 215 6.79 -9.75 12.04
N LEU A 216 6.65 -9.75 10.72
CA LEU A 216 6.30 -10.96 9.97
C LEU A 216 7.55 -11.82 9.71
N LEU A 217 7.41 -13.12 9.92
CA LEU A 217 8.29 -14.14 9.38
C LEU A 217 7.55 -14.86 8.25
N ALA A 218 8.13 -14.85 7.06
CA ALA A 218 7.57 -15.52 5.90
C ALA A 218 8.62 -16.35 5.18
N LYS A 219 8.15 -17.49 4.66
CA LYS A 219 8.88 -18.38 3.74
C LYS A 219 7.92 -18.83 2.64
N TYR A 220 8.45 -19.27 1.50
CA TYR A 220 7.63 -19.83 0.44
C TYR A 220 8.16 -21.16 -0.06
N SER A 221 7.26 -22.00 -0.54
CA SER A 221 7.55 -23.14 -1.40
C SER A 221 6.71 -23.03 -2.69
N ILE A 222 7.05 -23.85 -3.67
CA ILE A 222 6.26 -24.00 -4.90
C ILE A 222 5.80 -25.45 -4.94
N ASP A 223 4.50 -25.67 -5.11
CA ASP A 223 3.94 -27.02 -5.24
C ASP A 223 4.10 -27.58 -6.66
N ASP A 224 3.75 -28.85 -6.85
CA ASP A 224 3.85 -29.55 -8.12
C ASP A 224 2.98 -28.92 -9.23
N SER A 225 1.97 -28.13 -8.85
CA SER A 225 1.10 -27.37 -9.78
C SER A 225 1.66 -25.98 -10.13
N GLY A 226 2.82 -25.62 -9.60
CA GLY A 226 3.45 -24.32 -9.81
C GLY A 226 2.87 -23.18 -8.96
N LYS A 227 2.03 -23.49 -7.96
CA LYS A 227 1.51 -22.48 -7.02
C LYS A 227 2.54 -22.16 -5.95
N PHE A 228 2.59 -20.88 -5.59
CA PHE A 228 3.40 -20.37 -4.51
C PHE A 228 2.63 -20.47 -3.21
N LEU A 229 3.24 -21.11 -2.22
CA LEU A 229 2.69 -21.30 -0.88
C LEU A 229 3.52 -20.47 0.10
N PHE A 230 3.06 -19.26 0.44
CA PHE A 230 3.71 -18.41 1.44
C PHE A 230 3.19 -18.76 2.84
N SER A 231 4.05 -19.32 3.68
CA SER A 231 3.80 -19.55 5.10
C SER A 231 4.22 -18.32 5.89
N ILE A 232 3.36 -17.85 6.80
CA ILE A 232 3.46 -16.57 7.49
C ILE A 232 3.28 -16.79 8.99
N ILE A 233 4.15 -16.19 9.80
CA ILE A 233 4.06 -16.15 11.26
C ILE A 233 4.18 -14.70 11.70
N ASP A 234 3.21 -14.20 12.47
CA ASP A 234 3.30 -12.87 13.10
C ASP A 234 3.99 -12.99 14.47
N LYS A 235 5.21 -12.46 14.60
CA LYS A 235 5.97 -12.48 15.87
C LYS A 235 5.22 -11.82 17.02
N GLN A 236 4.28 -10.91 16.72
CA GLN A 236 3.52 -10.21 17.75
C GLN A 236 2.26 -10.96 18.18
N ASN A 237 1.76 -11.88 17.36
CA ASN A 237 0.59 -12.72 17.65
C ASN A 237 0.82 -14.11 17.02
N PRO A 238 1.70 -14.95 17.59
CA PRO A 238 1.88 -16.30 17.09
C PRO A 238 0.56 -17.07 17.27
N VAL A 239 0.08 -17.66 16.16
CA VAL A 239 -1.09 -18.57 16.13
C VAL A 239 -0.71 -19.92 16.72
#